data_AF-A0A0V0SY18-F1
#
_entry.id   AF-A0A0V0SY18-F1
#
_cell.length_a   1.000
_cell.length_b   1.000
_cell.length_c   1.000
_cell.angle_alpha   90.00
_cell.angle_beta   90.00
_cell.angle_gamma   90.00
#
_symmetry.space_group_name_H-M   'P 1'
#
loop_
_entity.id
_entity.type
_entity.pdbx_description
1 polymer ?
#
loop_
_entity_poly.entity_id
_entity_poly.type
_entity_poly.pdbx_seq_one_letter_code
_entity_poly.pdbx_strand_id
1 'polypeptide(L)'
;MSADLEAKLLFKHKSLSEFWSNANITNKYPKLSAAAQPFLLAFPSLYMVEAGFIHVKAISSKQRNRLNLEMLGDLRLKLTNFQPNINALAAAHQTHPSH
;
A
#
# COMPACT_ATOMS: atom_id res chain seq x y z
N MET A 1 -47.61 -12.16 -11.93
CA MET A 1 -46.39 -11.98 -11.13
C MET A 1 -46.11 -10.49 -11.03
N SER A 2 -46.52 -9.84 -9.93
CA SER A 2 -46.20 -8.44 -9.71
C SER A 2 -44.69 -8.36 -9.46
N ALA A 3 -43.94 -7.86 -10.44
CA ALA A 3 -42.52 -7.63 -10.28
C ALA A 3 -42.34 -6.65 -9.10
N ASP A 4 -41.51 -7.01 -8.13
CA ASP A 4 -41.31 -6.23 -6.92
C ASP A 4 -40.67 -4.87 -7.25
N LEU A 5 -41.51 -3.88 -7.56
CA LEU A 5 -41.11 -2.58 -8.06
C LEU A 5 -40.24 -1.86 -7.02
N GLU A 6 -40.53 -2.05 -5.74
CA GLU A 6 -39.74 -1.48 -4.63
C GLU A 6 -38.31 -2.03 -4.61
N ALA A 7 -38.14 -3.36 -4.67
CA ALA A 7 -36.80 -3.95 -4.75
C ALA A 7 -36.06 -3.49 -6.01
N LYS A 8 -36.75 -3.35 -7.14
CA LYS A 8 -36.16 -2.87 -8.39
C LYS A 8 -35.72 -1.40 -8.30
N LEU A 9 -36.50 -0.55 -7.64
CA LEU A 9 -36.15 0.85 -7.40
C LEU A 9 -34.98 0.96 -6.42
N LEU A 10 -35.03 0.23 -5.30
CA LEU A 10 -33.94 0.20 -4.33
C LEU A 10 -32.63 -0.29 -4.95
N PHE A 11 -32.67 -1.31 -5.81
CA PHE A 11 -31.49 -1.81 -6.51
C PHE A 11 -30.90 -0.79 -7.49
N LYS A 12 -31.74 0.03 -8.13
CA LYS A 12 -31.28 1.08 -9.06
C LYS A 12 -30.67 2.28 -8.35
N HIS A 13 -31.13 2.59 -7.14
CA HIS A 13 -30.79 3.83 -6.44
C HIS A 13 -29.85 3.66 -5.24
N LYS A 14 -29.58 2.42 -4.81
CA LYS A 14 -28.66 2.11 -3.70
C LYS A 14 -27.45 1.32 -4.20
N SER A 15 -26.34 1.41 -3.47
CA SER A 15 -25.21 0.51 -3.70
C SER A 15 -25.59 -0.95 -3.39
N LEU A 16 -24.82 -1.89 -3.94
CA LEU A 16 -25.03 -3.32 -3.71
C LEU A 16 -25.00 -3.67 -2.20
N SER A 17 -24.10 -3.03 -1.45
CA SER A 17 -23.98 -3.20 0.00
C SER A 17 -25.21 -2.66 0.74
N GLU A 18 -25.67 -1.45 0.42
CA GLU A 18 -26.85 -0.86 1.05
C GLU A 18 -28.15 -1.58 0.68
N PHE A 19 -28.22 -2.14 -0.53
CA PHE A 19 -29.37 -2.91 -0.99
C PHE A 19 -29.52 -4.21 -0.20
N TRP A 20 -28.45 -5.01 -0.10
CA TRP A 20 -28.47 -6.29 0.60
C TRP A 20 -28.38 -6.16 2.12
N SER A 21 -27.91 -5.03 2.66
CA SER A 21 -27.97 -4.72 4.09
C SER A 21 -29.36 -4.24 4.55
N ASN A 22 -30.29 -3.98 3.62
CA ASN A 22 -31.65 -3.55 3.97
C ASN A 22 -32.47 -4.71 4.56
N ALA A 23 -32.93 -4.55 5.80
CA ALA A 23 -33.72 -5.56 6.52
C ALA A 23 -34.96 -6.03 5.74
N ASN A 24 -35.65 -5.13 5.03
CA ASN A 24 -36.82 -5.50 4.23
C ASN A 24 -36.44 -6.44 3.07
N ILE A 25 -35.30 -6.19 2.42
CA ILE A 25 -34.80 -7.02 1.32
C ILE A 25 -34.31 -8.36 1.84
N THR A 26 -33.57 -8.37 2.95
CA THR A 26 -33.05 -9.60 3.55
C THR A 26 -34.16 -10.50 4.06
N ASN A 27 -35.22 -9.94 4.66
CA ASN A 27 -36.37 -10.71 5.11
C ASN A 27 -37.22 -11.24 3.95
N LYS A 28 -37.33 -10.47 2.85
CA LYS A 28 -38.10 -10.86 1.65
C LYS A 28 -37.37 -11.88 0.79
N TYR A 29 -36.04 -11.81 0.74
CA TYR A 29 -35.18 -12.67 -0.07
C TYR A 29 -34.05 -13.30 0.75
N PRO A 30 -34.36 -14.10 1.80
CA PRO A 30 -33.35 -14.57 2.76
C PRO A 30 -32.29 -15.47 2.11
N LYS A 31 -32.70 -16.37 1.21
CA LYS A 31 -31.76 -17.25 0.49
C LYS A 31 -30.83 -16.48 -0.44
N LEU A 32 -31.35 -15.46 -1.11
CA LEU A 32 -30.58 -14.65 -2.07
C LEU A 32 -29.65 -13.68 -1.34
N SER A 33 -30.13 -13.06 -0.25
CA SER A 33 -29.32 -12.20 0.60
C SER A 33 -28.16 -12.97 1.24
N ALA A 34 -28.42 -14.18 1.75
CA ALA A 34 -27.37 -15.06 2.28
C ALA A 34 -26.32 -15.44 1.21
N ALA A 35 -26.74 -15.64 -0.04
CA ALA A 35 -25.81 -15.90 -1.15
C ALA A 35 -25.04 -14.66 -1.59
N ALA A 36 -25.62 -13.46 -1.45
CA ALA A 36 -24.98 -12.19 -1.80
C ALA A 36 -23.96 -11.74 -0.73
N GLN A 37 -24.18 -12.11 0.53
CA GLN A 37 -23.40 -11.65 1.68
C GLN A 37 -21.88 -11.91 1.55
N PRO A 38 -21.40 -13.08 1.07
CA PRO A 38 -19.98 -13.31 0.81
C PRO A 38 -19.40 -12.36 -0.25
N PHE A 39 -20.17 -11.89 -1.22
CA PHE A 39 -19.69 -10.95 -2.25
C PHE A 39 -19.60 -9.51 -1.72
N LEU A 40 -20.36 -9.18 -0.68
CA LEU A 40 -20.29 -7.90 0.03
C LEU A 40 -19.14 -7.89 1.04
N LEU A 41 -18.91 -9.04 1.67
CA LEU A 41 -17.85 -9.27 2.66
C LEU A 41 -16.53 -9.69 2.03
N ALA A 42 -16.53 -10.08 0.74
CA ALA A 42 -15.33 -10.43 0.02
C ALA A 42 -14.43 -9.20 0.01
N PHE A 43 -13.50 -9.23 0.96
CA PHE A 43 -12.23 -8.57 0.92
C PHE A 43 -11.75 -8.51 -0.53
N PRO A 44 -11.04 -7.43 -0.93
CA PRO A 44 -10.35 -7.38 -2.19
C PRO A 44 -9.19 -8.38 -2.15
N SER A 45 -9.56 -9.64 -2.23
CA SER A 45 -8.79 -10.78 -1.75
C SER A 45 -7.94 -11.22 -2.92
N LEU A 46 -6.65 -11.30 -2.62
CA LEU A 46 -5.56 -11.52 -3.55
C LEU A 46 -5.16 -10.30 -4.38
N TYR A 47 -5.98 -9.76 -5.29
CA TYR A 47 -5.49 -8.72 -6.21
C TYR A 47 -4.96 -7.46 -5.52
N MET A 48 -5.68 -6.90 -4.53
CA MET A 48 -5.19 -5.70 -3.83
C MET A 48 -3.99 -6.00 -2.92
N VAL A 49 -3.92 -7.22 -2.35
CA VAL A 49 -2.77 -7.66 -1.55
C VAL A 49 -1.54 -7.84 -2.44
N GLU A 50 -1.69 -8.48 -3.59
CA GLU A 50 -0.64 -8.65 -4.60
C GLU A 50 -0.19 -7.30 -5.15
N ALA A 51 -1.11 -6.42 -5.54
CA ALA A 51 -0.80 -5.08 -6.02
C ALA A 51 -0.07 -4.25 -4.94
N GLY A 52 -0.51 -4.32 -3.69
CA GLY A 52 0.18 -3.69 -2.56
C GLY A 52 1.59 -4.25 -2.35
N PHE A 53 1.75 -5.56 -2.40
CA PHE A 53 3.05 -6.22 -2.25
C PHE A 53 4.00 -5.90 -3.40
N ILE A 54 3.50 -5.86 -4.64
CA ILE A 54 4.26 -5.43 -5.82
C ILE A 54 4.73 -3.99 -5.65
N HIS A 55 3.85 -3.09 -5.18
CA HIS A 55 4.19 -1.69 -4.97
C HIS A 55 5.27 -1.51 -3.90
N VAL A 56 5.12 -2.18 -2.76
CA VAL A 56 6.13 -2.17 -1.68
C VAL A 56 7.46 -2.72 -2.18
N LYS A 57 7.45 -3.84 -2.92
CA LYS A 57 8.67 -4.43 -3.51
C LYS A 57 9.35 -3.47 -4.48
N ALA A 58 8.58 -2.75 -5.31
CA ALA A 58 9.11 -1.75 -6.23
C ALA A 58 9.76 -0.56 -5.50
N ILE A 59 9.15 -0.08 -4.40
CA ILE A 59 9.72 0.98 -3.56
C ILE A 59 11.03 0.52 -2.91
N SER A 60 11.04 -0.65 -2.27
CA SER A 60 12.24 -1.17 -1.61
C SER A 60 13.39 -1.45 -2.58
N SER A 61 13.08 -1.92 -3.80
CA SER A 61 14.09 -2.11 -4.86
C SER A 61 14.73 -0.78 -5.28
N LYS A 62 13.92 0.26 -5.50
CA LYS A 62 14.41 1.61 -5.82
C LYS A 62 15.22 2.24 -4.68
N GLN A 63 14.85 1.99 -3.43
CA GLN A 63 15.62 2.48 -2.28
C GLN A 63 16.96 1.77 -2.10
N ARG A 64 17.05 0.46 -2.34
CA ARG A 64 18.33 -0.28 -2.28
C ARG A 64 19.32 0.16 -3.35
N ASN A 65 18.86 0.53 -4.54
CA ASN A 65 19.72 1.09 -5.59
C ASN A 65 20.31 2.47 -5.24
N ARG A 66 19.83 3.14 -4.19
CA ARG A 66 20.38 4.42 -3.69
C ARG A 66 21.26 4.27 -2.45
N LEU A 67 21.26 3.10 -1.80
CA LEU A 67 21.89 2.89 -0.49
C LEU A 67 23.30 2.31 -0.55
N ASN A 68 23.77 1.87 -1.73
CA ASN A 68 24.78 0.83 -1.77
C ASN A 68 26.26 1.25 -1.77
N LEU A 69 26.63 2.53 -1.62
CA LEU A 69 28.04 2.85 -1.38
C LEU A 69 28.25 4.18 -0.65
N GLU A 70 27.62 5.26 -1.10
CA GLU A 70 27.87 6.58 -0.49
C GLU A 70 27.26 6.71 0.91
N MET A 71 26.09 6.11 1.12
CA MET A 71 25.41 6.25 2.41
C MET A 71 26.10 5.50 3.55
N LEU A 72 26.96 4.50 3.30
CA LEU A 72 27.61 3.75 4.38
C LEU A 72 28.71 4.59 5.08
N GLY A 73 29.45 5.41 4.31
CA GLY A 73 30.39 6.38 4.84
C GLY A 73 29.69 7.52 5.58
N ASP A 74 28.65 8.09 4.95
CA ASP A 74 27.89 9.22 5.49
C ASP A 74 27.02 8.84 6.70
N LEU A 75 26.48 7.64 6.72
CA LEU A 75 25.68 7.13 7.82
C LEU A 75 26.57 6.83 9.03
N ARG A 76 27.79 6.31 8.84
CA ARG A 76 28.75 6.16 9.94
C ARG A 76 29.12 7.52 10.53
N LEU A 77 29.35 8.53 9.68
CA LEU A 77 29.60 9.92 10.09
C LEU A 77 28.38 10.56 10.80
N LYS A 78 27.15 10.24 10.40
CA LYS A 78 25.92 10.76 11.04
C LYS A 78 25.52 10.05 12.32
N LEU A 79 25.78 8.75 12.44
CA LEU A 79 25.40 7.93 13.60
C LEU A 79 26.43 7.99 14.73
N THR A 80 27.65 8.40 14.43
CA THR A 80 28.66 8.68 15.45
C THR A 80 28.74 10.20 15.64
N ASN A 81 28.86 10.69 16.87
CA ASN A 81 29.15 12.11 17.13
C ASN A 81 30.59 12.50 16.72
N PHE A 82 31.18 11.76 15.78
CA PHE A 82 32.55 11.92 15.35
C PHE A 82 32.61 13.11 14.39
N GLN A 83 33.11 14.24 14.88
CA GLN A 83 33.46 15.38 14.03
C GLN A 83 34.84 15.14 13.41
N PRO A 84 34.93 14.91 12.09
CA PRO A 84 36.23 14.78 11.45
C PRO A 84 36.98 16.12 11.55
N ASN A 85 38.25 16.07 11.95
CA ASN A 85 39.11 17.25 11.93
C ASN A 85 39.50 17.56 10.48
N ILE A 86 38.67 18.36 9.82
CA ILE A 86 38.82 18.72 8.40
C ILE A 86 40.17 19.36 8.12
N ASN A 87 40.69 20.18 9.04
CA ASN A 87 41.99 20.84 8.88
C ASN A 87 43.15 19.83 8.88
N ALA A 88 43.11 18.85 9.79
CA ALA A 88 44.12 17.78 9.84
C ALA A 88 44.03 16.86 8.62
N LEU A 89 42.81 16.55 8.15
CA LEU A 89 42.58 15.79 6.91
C LEU A 89 43.12 16.52 5.69
N ALA A 90 42.85 17.82 5.56
CA ALA A 90 43.35 18.65 4.46
C ALA A 90 44.89 18.78 4.50
N ALA A 91 45.48 18.89 5.69
CA ALA A 91 46.94 18.92 5.85
C ALA A 91 47.62 17.57 5.55
N ALA A 92 46.95 16.46 5.86
CA ALA A 92 47.43 15.10 5.56
C ALA A 92 47.15 14.66 4.11
N HIS A 93 46.34 15.42 3.36
CA HIS A 93 46.03 15.13 1.96
C HIS A 93 47.26 15.42 1.09
N GLN A 94 48.08 14.39 0.88
CA GLN A 94 49.15 14.43 -0.11
C GLN A 94 48.53 14.52 -1.50
N THR A 95 48.73 15.64 -2.19
CA THR A 95 48.49 15.72 -3.63
C THR A 95 49.46 14.76 -4.31
N HIS A 96 49.00 13.58 -4.69
CA HIS A 96 49.76 12.73 -5.59
C HIS A 96 49.95 13.49 -6.91
N PRO A 97 51.20 13.76 -7.34
CA PRO A 97 51.41 14.26 -8.68
C PRO A 97 51.01 13.12 -9.63
N SER A 98 49.94 13.35 -10.40
CA SER A 98 49.64 12.54 -11.58
C SER A 98 50.80 12.70 -12.56
N HIS A 99 51.38 11.58 -12.99
CA HIS A 99 52.45 11.52 -13.99
C HIS A 99 51.88 11.32 -15.40
#